data_AF-A0A0X8H1P5-F1
#
_entry.id   AF-A0A0X8H1P5-F1
#
_cell.length_a   1.000
_cell.length_b   1.000
_cell.length_c   1.000
_cell.angle_alpha   90.00
_cell.angle_beta   90.00
_cell.angle_gamma   90.00
#
_symmetry.space_group_name_H-M   'P 1'
#
loop_
_entity.id
_entity.type
_entity.pdbx_description
1 polymer ?
#
loop_
_entity_poly.entity_id
_entity_poly.type
_entity_poly.pdbx_seq_one_letter_code
_entity_poly.pdbx_strand_id
1 'polypeptide(L)'
;MDIFEFLVDLLSDLVVFGRFSTVKDFMTKKSFYKYVGLLYSLTLMSVTLFIIGFYNMITGINRSNWVMIAFGVVFVPLSLFMLAKGYCYLNVKFKVQRISSVSK
;
A
#
# COMPACT_ATOMS: atom_id res chain seq x y z
N MET A 1 -18.04 2.61 3.07
CA MET A 1 -16.63 2.95 3.24
C MET A 1 -16.18 3.60 1.96
N ASP A 2 -16.01 4.91 2.00
CA ASP A 2 -15.72 5.71 0.81
C ASP A 2 -14.27 5.49 0.36
N ILE A 3 -14.02 5.63 -0.95
CA ILE A 3 -12.67 5.53 -1.53
C ILE A 3 -11.70 6.50 -0.84
N PHE A 4 -12.21 7.64 -0.37
CA PHE A 4 -11.43 8.64 0.36
C PHE A 4 -11.02 8.17 1.77
N GLU A 5 -11.93 7.53 2.51
CA GLU A 5 -11.59 6.89 3.81
C GLU A 5 -10.54 5.79 3.62
N PHE A 6 -10.69 4.97 2.57
CA PHE A 6 -9.71 3.93 2.27
C PHE A 6 -8.33 4.51 1.95
N LEU A 7 -8.25 5.62 1.21
CA LEU A 7 -6.99 6.28 0.86
C LEU A 7 -6.32 6.94 2.07
N VAL A 8 -7.11 7.58 2.94
CA VAL A 8 -6.63 8.17 4.20
C VAL A 8 -6.19 7.08 5.17
N ASP A 9 -6.92 5.98 5.29
CA ASP A 9 -6.50 4.81 6.09
C ASP A 9 -5.25 4.15 5.52
N LEU A 10 -5.12 4.05 4.20
CA LEU A 10 -3.94 3.48 3.54
C LEU A 10 -2.70 4.37 3.73
N LEU A 11 -2.86 5.70 3.62
CA LEU A 11 -1.80 6.67 3.89
C LEU A 11 -1.46 6.75 5.38
N SER A 12 -2.46 6.66 6.25
CA SER A 12 -2.27 6.56 7.70
C SER A 12 -1.52 5.27 8.05
N ASP A 13 -1.94 4.11 7.52
CA ASP A 13 -1.27 2.80 7.69
C ASP A 13 0.14 2.78 7.06
N LEU A 14 0.38 3.58 6.00
CA LEU A 14 1.72 3.84 5.43
C LEU A 14 2.58 4.74 6.32
N VAL A 15 2.00 5.78 6.92
CA VAL A 15 2.69 6.65 7.91
C VAL A 15 2.91 5.91 9.25
N VAL A 16 2.10 4.88 9.52
CA VAL A 16 2.15 3.91 10.63
C VAL A 16 3.36 2.96 10.55
N PHE A 17 4.36 3.21 9.69
CA PHE A 17 5.74 2.82 10.01
C PHE A 17 6.16 3.24 11.43
N GLY A 18 5.54 4.30 11.99
CA GLY A 18 5.72 4.71 13.38
C GLY A 18 4.90 3.96 14.45
N ARG A 19 3.83 3.23 14.10
CA ARG A 19 2.92 2.58 15.07
C ARG A 19 3.19 1.09 15.31
N PHE A 20 4.06 0.45 14.53
CA PHE A 20 4.62 -0.87 14.86
C PHE A 20 5.67 -0.82 16.00
N SER A 21 5.47 0.06 16.99
CA SER A 21 6.39 0.26 18.10
C SER A 21 6.40 -0.91 19.10
N THR A 22 5.44 -1.83 19.00
CA THR A 22 5.35 -3.00 19.89
C THR A 22 5.75 -4.30 19.20
N VAL A 23 6.98 -4.74 19.45
CA VAL A 23 7.52 -6.09 19.14
C VAL A 23 6.58 -7.22 19.63
N LYS A 24 5.65 -6.93 20.54
CA LYS A 24 4.66 -7.87 21.09
C LYS A 24 3.71 -8.46 20.05
N ASP A 25 3.47 -7.78 18.92
CA ASP A 25 2.58 -8.29 17.85
C ASP A 25 3.23 -9.41 17.01
N PHE A 26 4.53 -9.67 17.21
CA PHE A 26 5.29 -10.64 16.44
C PHE A 26 5.85 -11.75 17.35
N MET A 27 5.51 -13.01 17.02
CA MET A 27 6.00 -14.21 17.71
C MET A 27 7.53 -14.28 17.84
N THR A 28 8.30 -13.71 16.89
CA THR A 28 9.77 -13.61 16.95
C THR A 28 10.30 -12.37 16.23
N LYS A 29 11.45 -11.84 16.66
CA LYS A 29 12.17 -10.73 15.97
C LYS A 29 12.46 -11.03 14.50
N LYS A 30 12.72 -12.30 14.15
CA LYS A 30 12.98 -12.75 12.76
C LYS A 30 11.75 -12.60 11.86
N SER A 31 10.55 -12.89 12.38
CA SER A 31 9.29 -12.71 11.64
C SER A 31 8.96 -11.23 11.44
N PHE A 32 9.29 -10.37 12.40
CA PHE A 32 9.14 -8.92 12.28
C PHE A 32 9.97 -8.33 11.12
N TYR A 33 11.28 -8.61 11.07
CA TYR A 33 12.13 -8.11 9.98
C TYR A 33 11.69 -8.62 8.60
N LYS A 34 11.20 -9.86 8.51
CA LYS A 34 10.62 -10.40 7.27
C LYS A 34 9.34 -9.69 6.86
N TYR A 35 8.44 -9.40 7.81
CA TYR A 35 7.22 -8.64 7.55
C TYR A 35 7.56 -7.23 7.03
N VAL A 36 8.42 -6.51 7.75
CA VAL A 36 8.84 -5.15 7.38
C VAL A 36 9.53 -5.12 6.03
N GLY A 37 10.44 -6.05 5.75
CA GLY A 37 11.13 -6.13 4.46
C GLY A 37 10.18 -6.42 3.28
N LEU A 38 9.21 -7.32 3.47
CA LEU A 38 8.21 -7.62 2.45
C LEU A 38 7.24 -6.44 2.25
N LEU A 39 6.81 -5.79 3.33
CA LEU A 39 5.97 -4.60 3.27
C LEU A 39 6.67 -3.47 2.51
N TYR A 40 7.94 -3.22 2.83
CA TYR A 40 8.74 -2.20 2.16
C TYR A 40 8.89 -2.48 0.66
N SER A 41 9.21 -3.73 0.30
CA SER A 41 9.35 -4.14 -1.10
C SER A 41 8.04 -3.98 -1.88
N LEU A 42 6.92 -4.32 -1.24
CA LEU A 42 5.59 -4.20 -1.84
C LEU A 42 5.18 -2.73 -2.02
N THR A 43 5.38 -1.90 -1.00
CA THR A 43 5.14 -0.47 -1.05
C THR A 43 5.99 0.19 -2.13
N LEU A 44 7.29 -0.13 -2.19
CA LEU A 44 8.20 0.42 -3.20
C LEU A 44 7.72 0.10 -4.61
N MET A 45 7.37 -1.16 -4.88
CA MET A 45 6.86 -1.59 -6.18
C MET A 45 5.55 -0.89 -6.56
N SER A 46 4.60 -0.78 -5.61
CA SER A 46 3.35 -0.03 -5.82
C SER A 46 3.60 1.45 -6.11
N VAL A 47 4.47 2.12 -5.37
CA VAL A 47 4.80 3.53 -5.59
C VAL A 47 5.46 3.74 -6.96
N THR A 48 6.38 2.86 -7.37
CA THR A 48 6.98 2.94 -8.71
C THR A 48 5.93 2.82 -9.82
N LEU A 49 5.00 1.86 -9.72
CA LEU A 49 3.91 1.70 -10.68
C LEU A 49 2.97 2.92 -10.69
N PHE A 50 2.69 3.49 -9.53
CA PHE A 50 1.88 4.70 -9.41
C PHE A 50 2.52 5.88 -10.14
N ILE A 51 3.82 6.12 -9.91
CA ILE A 51 4.57 7.21 -10.55
C ILE A 51 4.59 7.04 -12.07
N ILE A 52 4.86 5.82 -12.56
CA ILE A 52 4.86 5.52 -14.00
C ILE A 52 3.47 5.75 -14.60
N GLY A 53 2.42 5.25 -13.96
CA GLY A 53 1.04 5.45 -14.41
C GLY A 53 0.65 6.93 -14.44
N PHE A 54 0.93 7.65 -13.37
CA PHE A 54 0.60 9.06 -13.24
C PHE A 54 1.36 9.94 -14.25
N TYR A 55 2.66 9.68 -14.45
CA TYR A 55 3.47 10.36 -15.45
C TYR A 55 2.93 10.15 -16.88
N ASN A 56 2.57 8.91 -17.22
CA ASN A 56 1.95 8.59 -18.50
C ASN A 56 0.60 9.29 -18.67
N MET A 57 -0.20 9.37 -17.61
CA MET A 57 -1.49 10.06 -17.63
C MET A 57 -1.32 11.56 -17.94
N ILE A 58 -0.45 12.26 -17.20
CA ILE A 58 -0.17 13.69 -17.41
C ILE A 58 0.38 13.94 -18.82
N THR A 59 1.38 13.16 -19.22
CA THR A 59 2.02 13.33 -20.54
C THR A 59 1.04 13.01 -21.67
N GLY A 60 0.20 12.00 -21.48
CA GLY A 60 -0.86 11.63 -22.39
C GLY A 60 -1.90 12.73 -22.57
N ILE A 61 -2.34 13.36 -21.47
CA ILE A 61 -3.25 14.51 -21.52
C ILE A 61 -2.60 15.67 -22.28
N ASN A 62 -1.37 16.03 -21.94
CA ASN A 62 -0.66 17.16 -22.57
C ASN A 62 -0.41 16.95 -24.07
N ARG A 63 -0.22 15.71 -24.51
CA ARG A 63 0.03 15.37 -25.92
C ARG A 63 -1.22 14.88 -26.66
N SER A 64 -2.39 14.89 -26.03
CA SER A 64 -3.63 14.28 -26.53
C SER A 64 -3.45 12.83 -27.02
N ASN A 65 -2.57 12.08 -26.35
CA ASN A 65 -2.26 10.70 -26.68
C ASN A 65 -3.09 9.74 -25.82
N TRP A 66 -4.21 9.28 -26.37
CA TRP A 66 -5.15 8.37 -25.72
C TRP A 66 -4.54 7.06 -25.23
N VAL A 67 -3.51 6.54 -25.91
CA VAL A 67 -2.83 5.31 -25.50
C VAL A 67 -2.12 5.53 -24.16
N MET A 68 -1.39 6.64 -24.02
CA MET A 68 -0.70 6.97 -22.76
C MET A 68 -1.67 7.24 -21.62
N ILE A 69 -2.81 7.87 -21.91
CA ILE A 69 -3.89 8.08 -20.93
C ILE A 69 -4.44 6.72 -20.47
N ALA A 70 -4.72 5.80 -21.39
CA ALA A 70 -5.20 4.45 -21.05
C ALA A 70 -4.19 3.70 -20.17
N PHE A 71 -2.88 3.80 -20.47
CA PHE A 71 -1.83 3.27 -19.60
C PHE A 71 -1.90 3.86 -18.20
N GLY A 72 -2.03 5.19 -18.07
CA GLY A 72 -2.14 5.83 -16.76
C GLY A 72 -3.36 5.37 -15.96
N VAL A 73 -4.52 5.28 -16.63
CA VAL A 73 -5.79 4.83 -16.03
C VAL A 73 -5.74 3.36 -15.59
N VAL A 74 -4.91 2.53 -16.19
CA VAL A 74 -4.72 1.13 -15.76
C VAL A 74 -3.71 1.01 -14.62
N PHE A 75 -2.55 1.66 -14.75
CA PHE A 75 -1.43 1.48 -13.82
C PHE A 75 -1.68 2.14 -12.46
N VAL A 76 -2.39 3.27 -12.41
CA VAL A 76 -2.70 3.95 -11.15
C VAL A 76 -3.61 3.09 -10.26
N PRO A 77 -4.80 2.60 -10.69
CA PRO A 77 -5.61 1.70 -9.89
C PRO A 77 -4.93 0.37 -9.57
N LEU A 78 -4.15 -0.17 -10.51
CA LEU A 78 -3.41 -1.42 -10.28
C LEU A 78 -2.40 -1.28 -9.14
N SER A 79 -1.69 -0.16 -9.07
CA SER A 79 -0.70 0.11 -8.01
C SER A 79 -1.34 0.16 -6.62
N LEU A 80 -2.51 0.80 -6.51
CA LEU A 80 -3.32 0.87 -5.30
C LEU A 80 -3.88 -0.50 -4.91
N PHE A 81 -4.35 -1.27 -5.90
CA PHE A 81 -4.85 -2.63 -5.67
C PHE A 81 -3.75 -3.57 -5.16
N MET A 82 -2.56 -3.51 -5.75
CA MET A 82 -1.40 -4.28 -5.29
C MET A 82 -1.00 -3.92 -3.87
N LEU A 83 -1.03 -2.63 -3.52
CA LEU A 83 -0.72 -2.16 -2.18
C LEU A 83 -1.73 -2.70 -1.15
N ALA A 84 -3.02 -2.54 -1.46
CA ALA A 84 -4.13 -3.01 -0.63
C ALA A 84 -4.11 -4.53 -0.40
N LYS A 85 -4.03 -5.31 -1.49
CA LYS A 85 -4.01 -6.78 -1.43
C LYS A 85 -2.73 -7.30 -0.79
N GLY A 86 -1.59 -6.66 -1.09
CA GLY A 86 -0.31 -6.99 -0.50
C GLY A 86 -0.29 -6.82 1.00
N TYR A 87 -0.79 -5.68 1.48
CA TYR A 87 -0.93 -5.42 2.90
C TYR A 87 -1.86 -6.43 3.59
N CYS A 88 -3.02 -6.71 2.99
CA CYS A 88 -3.95 -7.72 3.50
C CYS A 88 -3.29 -9.11 3.59
N TYR A 89 -2.57 -9.53 2.55
CA TYR A 89 -1.84 -10.80 2.52
C TYR A 89 -0.77 -10.88 3.62
N LEU A 90 -0.01 -9.80 3.84
CA LEU A 90 1.02 -9.76 4.88
C LEU A 90 0.40 -9.84 6.28
N ASN A 91 -0.70 -9.12 6.54
CA ASN A 91 -1.37 -9.18 7.84
C ASN A 91 -1.95 -10.56 8.14
N VAL A 92 -2.56 -11.23 7.15
CA VAL A 92 -3.04 -12.61 7.30
C VAL A 92 -1.89 -13.60 7.53
N LYS A 93 -0.82 -13.49 6.73
CA LYS A 93 0.32 -14.42 6.79
C LYS A 93 1.08 -14.33 8.10
N PHE A 94 1.29 -13.12 8.61
CA PHE A 94 2.05 -12.89 9.84
C PHE A 94 1.17 -12.79 11.09
N LYS A 95 -0.15 -12.99 10.96
CA LYS A 95 -1.14 -12.89 12.05
C LYS A 95 -1.00 -11.58 12.84
N VAL A 96 -0.74 -10.48 12.13
CA VAL A 96 -0.73 -9.15 12.73
C VAL A 96 -2.18 -8.82 13.06
N GLN A 97 -2.63 -9.22 14.25
CA GLN A 97 -3.92 -8.83 14.76
C GLN A 97 -3.83 -7.34 15.04
N ARG A 98 -4.67 -6.51 14.40
CA ARG A 98 -4.97 -5.20 14.98
C ARG A 98 -5.41 -5.51 16.39
N ILE A 99 -4.66 -5.03 17.39
CA ILE A 99 -5.19 -4.88 18.73
C ILE A 99 -6.33 -3.87 18.56
N SER A 100 -7.52 -4.37 18.22
CA SER A 100 -8.74 -3.60 18.35
C SER A 100 -8.84 -3.33 19.83
N SER A 101 -8.41 -2.14 20.22
CA SER A 101 -8.75 -1.54 21.51
C SER A 101 -10.27 -1.34 21.53
N VAL A 102 -11.02 -2.42 21.66
CA VAL A 102 -12.33 -2.36 22.31
C VAL A 102 -12.00 -2.35 23.79
N SER A 103 -11.68 -1.14 24.25
CA SER A 103 -11.69 -0.78 25.65
C SER A 103 -13.15 -0.76 26.10
N LYS A 104 -13.40 -1.48 27.19
CA LYS A 104 -14.60 -1.52 28.05
C LYS A 104 -15.64 -2.55 27.67
#